data_AF-A0A131YAS5-F1
#
_entry.id   AF-A0A131YAS5-F1
#
_cell.length_a   1.000
_cell.length_b   1.000
_cell.length_c   1.000
_cell.angle_alpha   90.00
_cell.angle_beta   90.00
_cell.angle_gamma   90.00
#
_symmetry.space_group_name_H-M   'P 1'
#
loop_
_entity.id
_entity.type
_entity.pdbx_description
1 polymer ?
#
loop_
_entity_poly.entity_id
_entity_poly.type
_entity_poly.pdbx_seq_one_letter_code
_entity_poly.pdbx_strand_id
1 'polypeptide(L)'
;SGLARVVSPAVTQVRFRRIRGRDPREPFFEKKAILEVCKPIFGRDETPSWERCSLAKRTETPEPFVHPYQRILADKLRAELHEAGLICFFHENPIPRDDRRDIHNMLYKKGFFLKNYSNRVVQLAIAGTKFETATPFTKSFNALLLSAEPDLKTLFRLTKKMPQFVLLAGIAHDRFLSRDDLQWLSTVPNVEYLLGQTCGILSSTASGLYRLTSHHQNRLSLLLASHAQQQTTGDETKMESPERKTDQP
;
A
#
# COMPACT_ATOMS: atom_id res chain seq x y z
N SER A 1 -99.75 40.25 -2.66
CA SER A 1 -100.19 40.05 -1.26
C SER A 1 -99.90 38.59 -0.90
N GLY A 2 -98.95 38.22 -0.05
CA GLY A 2 -98.47 38.85 1.17
C GLY A 2 -98.58 37.79 2.27
N LEU A 3 -97.75 36.75 2.22
CA LEU A 3 -97.68 35.71 3.26
C LEU A 3 -97.03 36.31 4.51
N ALA A 4 -97.82 36.53 5.56
CA ALA A 4 -97.33 36.97 6.86
C ALA A 4 -96.57 35.83 7.54
N ARG A 5 -95.25 35.98 7.61
CA ARG A 5 -94.29 35.04 8.18
C ARG A 5 -94.44 35.05 9.71
N VAL A 6 -94.89 33.94 10.29
CA VAL A 6 -94.85 33.73 11.75
C VAL A 6 -93.39 33.63 12.17
N VAL A 7 -92.86 34.70 12.78
CA VAL A 7 -91.53 34.71 13.38
C VAL A 7 -91.70 34.30 14.84
N SER A 8 -91.63 33.01 15.12
CA SER A 8 -91.38 32.54 16.48
C SER A 8 -89.95 32.95 16.85
N PRO A 9 -89.70 33.71 17.93
CA PRO A 9 -88.35 33.88 18.41
C PRO A 9 -87.90 32.53 18.98
N ALA A 10 -87.20 31.74 18.15
CA ALA A 10 -86.47 30.60 18.64
C ALA A 10 -85.39 31.17 19.58
N VAL A 11 -85.65 31.09 20.88
CA VAL A 11 -84.63 31.34 21.91
C VAL A 11 -83.59 30.26 21.72
N THR A 12 -82.58 30.54 20.91
CA THR A 12 -81.39 29.71 20.79
C THR A 12 -80.67 29.81 22.13
N GLN A 13 -80.71 28.72 22.91
CA GLN A 13 -79.84 28.59 24.06
C GLN A 13 -78.39 28.74 23.56
N VAL A 14 -77.77 29.87 23.86
CA VAL A 14 -76.33 30.06 23.61
C VAL A 14 -75.62 29.12 24.57
N ARG A 15 -75.27 27.91 24.08
CA ARG A 15 -74.30 27.07 24.78
C ARG A 15 -72.98 27.81 24.68
N PHE A 16 -72.60 28.51 25.75
CA PHE A 16 -71.24 29.00 25.92
C PHE A 16 -70.29 27.81 25.84
N ARG A 17 -69.75 27.52 24.65
CA ARG A 17 -68.62 26.62 24.51
C ARG A 17 -67.49 27.30 25.27
N ARG A 18 -67.14 26.76 26.44
CA ARG A 18 -65.92 27.16 27.14
C ARG A 18 -64.77 26.98 26.16
N ILE A 19 -64.23 28.09 25.68
CA ILE A 19 -63.05 28.12 24.82
C ILE A 19 -61.94 27.47 25.64
N ARG A 20 -61.51 26.27 25.23
CA ARG A 20 -60.30 25.67 25.79
C ARG A 20 -59.14 26.51 25.26
N GLY A 21 -58.65 27.41 26.10
CA GLY A 21 -57.43 28.15 25.82
C GLY A 21 -56.31 27.16 25.51
N ARG A 22 -55.35 27.59 24.67
CA ARG A 22 -54.17 26.78 24.34
C ARG A 22 -53.36 26.42 25.59
N ASP A 23 -53.42 27.31 26.58
CA ASP A 23 -52.79 27.14 27.88
C ASP A 23 -53.80 26.68 28.94
N PRO A 24 -53.48 25.62 29.71
CA PRO A 24 -54.29 25.19 30.84
C PRO A 24 -54.45 26.32 31.86
N ARG A 25 -55.66 26.48 32.41
CA ARG A 25 -55.90 27.43 33.49
C ARG A 25 -55.15 26.98 34.76
N GLU A 26 -54.58 27.94 35.46
CA GLU A 26 -53.93 27.66 36.74
C GLU A 26 -54.96 27.11 37.74
N PRO A 27 -54.67 25.98 38.42
CA PRO A 27 -55.58 25.40 39.38
C PRO A 27 -55.74 26.27 40.63
N PHE A 28 -56.90 26.16 41.28
CA PHE A 28 -57.18 26.78 42.57
C PHE A 28 -56.24 26.27 43.67
N PHE A 29 -56.10 27.04 44.76
CA PHE A 29 -55.11 26.83 45.83
C PHE A 29 -55.00 25.38 46.32
N GLU A 30 -56.12 24.74 46.67
CA GLU A 30 -56.15 23.35 47.16
C GLU A 30 -55.63 22.35 46.13
N LYS A 31 -56.05 22.49 44.86
CA LYS A 31 -55.60 21.63 43.78
C LYS A 31 -54.11 21.85 43.47
N LYS A 32 -53.62 23.08 43.61
CA LYS A 32 -52.20 23.40 43.48
C LYS A 32 -51.38 22.72 44.58
N ALA A 33 -51.85 22.74 45.83
CA ALA A 33 -51.22 22.03 46.94
C ALA A 33 -51.16 20.51 46.71
N ILE A 34 -52.25 19.91 46.24
CA ILE A 34 -52.29 18.46 45.92
C ILE A 34 -51.31 18.13 44.79
N LEU A 35 -51.29 18.91 43.71
CA LEU A 35 -50.37 18.68 42.59
C LEU A 35 -48.91 18.80 42.99
N GLU A 36 -48.58 19.72 43.90
CA GLU A 36 -47.23 19.88 44.44
C GLU A 36 -46.79 18.65 45.24
N VAL A 37 -47.67 18.14 46.11
CA VAL A 37 -47.42 16.93 46.90
C VAL A 37 -47.32 15.69 46.01
N CYS A 38 -48.10 15.62 44.93
CA CYS A 38 -48.06 14.53 43.97
C CYS A 38 -46.90 14.61 42.97
N LYS A 39 -46.03 15.62 43.03
CA LYS A 39 -44.83 15.65 42.17
C LYS A 39 -43.95 14.43 42.51
N PRO A 40 -43.47 13.68 41.50
CA PRO A 40 -42.60 12.55 41.75
C PRO A 40 -41.30 13.02 42.42
N ILE A 41 -40.95 12.39 43.53
CA ILE A 41 -39.67 12.59 44.19
C ILE A 41 -38.65 11.73 43.45
N PHE A 42 -37.90 12.32 42.54
CA PHE A 42 -36.77 11.65 41.92
C PHE A 42 -35.63 11.55 42.94
N GLY A 43 -35.09 10.35 43.13
CA GLY A 43 -33.86 10.15 43.89
C GLY A 43 -32.76 11.00 43.27
N ARG A 44 -31.99 11.70 44.09
CA ARG A 44 -30.77 12.36 43.60
C ARG A 44 -29.77 11.25 43.31
N ASP A 45 -29.28 11.17 42.08
CA ASP A 45 -28.11 10.35 41.80
C ASP A 45 -26.96 10.83 42.69
N GLU A 46 -26.33 9.94 43.46
CA GLU A 46 -25.17 10.23 44.30
C GLU A 46 -23.85 9.92 43.58
N THR A 47 -23.92 9.31 42.39
CA THR A 47 -22.76 8.98 41.57
C THR A 47 -21.95 10.24 41.25
N PRO A 48 -20.63 10.26 41.40
CA PRO A 48 -19.86 11.45 41.11
C PRO A 48 -19.92 11.82 39.61
N SER A 49 -19.76 13.11 39.30
CA SER A 49 -19.98 13.65 37.95
C SER A 49 -19.11 13.00 36.86
N TRP A 50 -17.94 12.46 37.22
CA TRP A 50 -17.04 11.79 36.29
C TRP A 50 -17.53 10.40 35.87
N GLU A 51 -18.26 9.67 36.71
CA GLU A 51 -18.90 8.38 36.35
C GLU A 51 -20.15 8.57 35.48
N ARG A 52 -20.83 9.71 35.65
CA ARG A 52 -21.95 10.12 34.79
C ARG A 52 -21.49 10.57 33.41
N CYS A 53 -20.20 10.87 33.25
CA CYS A 53 -19.67 11.29 31.99
C CYS A 53 -19.83 10.16 30.98
N SER A 54 -20.59 10.39 29.92
CA SER A 54 -20.76 9.43 28.82
C SER A 54 -19.44 9.07 28.13
N LEU A 55 -18.38 9.87 28.35
CA LEU A 55 -17.02 9.59 27.88
C LEU A 55 -16.32 8.54 28.76
N ALA A 56 -16.63 8.40 30.05
CA ALA A 56 -16.03 7.40 30.93
C ALA A 56 -16.44 5.97 30.55
N LYS A 57 -17.65 5.79 30.01
CA LYS A 57 -18.12 4.51 29.45
C LYS A 57 -17.58 4.20 28.05
N ARG A 58 -16.92 5.16 27.36
CA ARG A 58 -16.35 4.91 26.01
C ARG A 58 -15.06 4.10 26.04
N THR A 59 -14.37 4.02 27.18
CA THR A 59 -13.10 3.30 27.31
C THR A 59 -13.25 1.79 27.13
N GLU A 60 -14.44 1.26 27.42
CA GLU A 60 -14.82 -0.12 27.12
C GLU A 60 -15.45 -0.18 25.73
N THR A 61 -14.72 0.14 24.66
CA THR A 61 -15.17 -0.29 23.34
C THR A 61 -15.04 -1.81 23.30
N PRO A 62 -16.14 -2.58 23.29
CA PRO A 62 -16.03 -4.02 23.09
C PRO A 62 -15.28 -4.27 21.78
N GLU A 63 -14.49 -5.34 21.73
CA GLU A 63 -13.83 -5.70 20.47
C GLU A 63 -14.87 -5.70 19.35
N PRO A 64 -14.60 -5.01 18.23
CA PRO A 64 -15.60 -4.82 17.21
C PRO A 64 -16.02 -6.18 16.66
N PHE A 65 -17.30 -6.50 16.84
CA PHE A 65 -17.91 -7.74 16.37
C PHE A 65 -17.53 -8.00 14.91
N VAL A 66 -16.83 -9.10 14.67
CA VAL A 66 -16.43 -9.51 13.32
C VAL A 66 -17.51 -10.40 12.76
N HIS A 67 -18.10 -9.97 11.65
CA HIS A 67 -19.10 -10.77 10.96
C HIS A 67 -18.48 -12.05 10.37
N PRO A 68 -19.13 -13.23 10.47
CA PRO A 68 -18.58 -14.51 9.99
C PRO A 68 -18.11 -14.50 8.53
N TYR A 69 -18.86 -13.83 7.64
CA TYR A 69 -18.47 -13.65 6.24
C TYR A 69 -17.12 -12.93 6.07
N GLN A 70 -16.83 -11.92 6.88
CA GLN A 70 -15.55 -11.20 6.80
C GLN A 70 -14.39 -12.10 7.21
N ARG A 71 -14.62 -13.03 8.14
CA ARG A 71 -13.63 -14.03 8.54
C ARG A 71 -13.30 -14.98 7.39
N ILE A 72 -14.32 -15.50 6.70
CA ILE A 72 -14.12 -16.37 5.53
C ILE A 72 -13.34 -15.64 4.43
N LEU A 73 -13.67 -14.38 4.17
CA LEU A 73 -12.91 -13.57 3.21
C LEU A 73 -11.47 -13.31 3.67
N ALA A 74 -11.26 -13.10 4.97
CA ALA A 74 -9.93 -12.90 5.52
C ALA A 74 -9.08 -14.16 5.40
N ASP A 75 -9.66 -15.34 5.67
CA ASP A 75 -8.99 -16.63 5.51
C ASP A 75 -8.61 -16.89 4.04
N LYS A 76 -9.52 -16.58 3.11
CA LYS A 76 -9.24 -16.65 1.67
C LYS A 76 -8.11 -15.69 1.27
N LEU A 77 -8.20 -14.43 1.68
CA LEU A 77 -7.16 -13.44 1.38
C LEU A 77 -5.82 -13.85 1.99
N ARG A 78 -5.81 -14.43 3.19
CA ARG A 78 -4.61 -14.94 3.84
C ARG A 78 -3.94 -16.03 3.00
N ALA A 79 -4.72 -16.97 2.45
CA ALA A 79 -4.20 -17.96 1.51
C ALA A 79 -3.62 -17.31 0.24
N GLU A 80 -4.34 -16.36 -0.37
CA GLU A 80 -3.87 -15.63 -1.56
C GLU A 80 -2.55 -14.85 -1.28
N LEU A 81 -2.40 -14.27 -0.08
CA LEU A 81 -1.18 -13.55 0.33
C LEU A 81 0.01 -14.48 0.58
N HIS A 82 -0.23 -15.70 1.06
CA HIS A 82 0.83 -16.69 1.25
C HIS A 82 1.32 -17.30 -0.07
N GLU A 83 0.45 -17.40 -1.08
CA GLU A 83 0.80 -17.87 -2.42
C GLU A 83 1.50 -16.79 -3.25
N ALA A 84 1.18 -15.51 -3.02
CA ALA A 84 1.76 -14.40 -3.76
C ALA A 84 3.24 -14.15 -3.39
N GLY A 85 4.12 -14.09 -4.40
CA GLY A 85 5.52 -13.67 -4.25
C GLY A 85 5.69 -12.15 -4.21
N LEU A 86 4.73 -11.41 -4.77
CA LEU A 86 4.68 -9.94 -4.77
C LEU A 86 3.30 -9.46 -4.35
N ILE A 87 3.28 -8.61 -3.34
CA ILE A 87 2.08 -7.94 -2.83
C ILE A 87 2.31 -6.44 -2.93
N CYS A 88 1.39 -5.68 -3.52
CA CYS A 88 1.47 -4.22 -3.55
C CYS A 88 0.22 -3.59 -2.98
N PHE A 89 0.41 -2.55 -2.17
CA PHE A 89 -0.64 -1.75 -1.58
C PHE A 89 -0.81 -0.46 -2.38
N PHE A 90 -1.97 -0.30 -2.99
CA PHE A 90 -2.36 0.89 -3.73
C PHE A 90 -3.40 1.69 -2.94
N HIS A 91 -3.27 3.01 -2.99
CA HIS A 91 -4.38 3.90 -2.73
C HIS A 91 -5.19 4.06 -4.01
N GLU A 92 -6.48 3.73 -3.95
CA GLU A 92 -7.37 3.90 -5.08
C GLU A 92 -8.10 5.24 -4.97
N ASN A 93 -7.83 6.13 -5.94
CA ASN A 93 -8.60 7.35 -6.11
C ASN A 93 -9.96 7.04 -6.80
N PRO A 94 -10.96 7.93 -6.70
CA PRO A 94 -12.23 7.76 -7.39
C PRO A 94 -12.06 7.71 -8.92
N ILE A 95 -12.65 6.69 -9.55
CA ILE A 95 -12.55 6.41 -10.99
C ILE A 95 -13.87 5.91 -11.55
N PRO A 96 -14.19 6.19 -12.83
CA PRO A 96 -15.35 5.59 -13.46
C PRO A 96 -15.16 4.08 -13.62
N ARG A 97 -16.28 3.34 -13.60
CA ARG A 97 -16.27 1.88 -13.60
C ARG A 97 -15.68 1.28 -14.87
N ASP A 98 -15.87 1.93 -16.02
CA ASP A 98 -15.35 1.45 -17.30
C ASP A 98 -13.82 1.50 -17.33
N ASP A 99 -13.22 2.66 -16.99
CA ASP A 99 -11.77 2.80 -16.87
C ASP A 99 -11.18 1.80 -15.86
N ARG A 100 -11.86 1.60 -14.71
CA ARG A 100 -11.45 0.61 -13.71
C ARG A 100 -11.39 -0.79 -14.30
N ARG A 101 -12.38 -1.16 -15.12
CA ARG A 101 -12.45 -2.48 -15.77
C ARG A 101 -11.33 -2.63 -16.79
N ASP A 102 -11.02 -1.58 -17.54
CA ASP A 102 -9.92 -1.60 -18.52
C ASP A 102 -8.56 -1.73 -17.83
N ILE A 103 -8.36 -1.04 -16.71
CA ILE A 103 -7.17 -1.19 -15.86
C ILE A 103 -7.07 -2.62 -15.31
N HIS A 104 -8.17 -3.17 -14.80
CA HIS A 104 -8.19 -4.54 -14.31
C HIS A 104 -7.80 -5.55 -15.39
N ASN A 105 -8.37 -5.42 -16.60
CA ASN A 105 -8.06 -6.28 -17.74
C ASN A 105 -6.59 -6.14 -18.18
N MET A 106 -6.05 -4.92 -18.15
CA MET A 106 -4.65 -4.66 -18.47
C MET A 106 -3.70 -5.34 -17.47
N LEU A 107 -4.00 -5.26 -16.18
CA LEU A 107 -3.24 -5.91 -15.11
C LEU A 107 -3.33 -7.45 -15.24
N TYR A 108 -4.52 -7.98 -15.47
CA TYR A 108 -4.78 -9.41 -15.60
C TYR A 108 -3.99 -10.04 -16.76
N LYS A 109 -3.93 -9.36 -17.92
CA LYS A 109 -3.12 -9.81 -19.08
C LYS A 109 -1.62 -9.92 -18.78
N LYS A 110 -1.15 -9.27 -17.72
CA LYS A 110 0.25 -9.29 -17.27
C LYS A 110 0.46 -10.15 -16.02
N GLY A 111 -0.55 -10.91 -15.60
CA GLY A 111 -0.47 -11.80 -14.44
C GLY A 111 -0.65 -11.10 -13.09
N PHE A 112 -1.06 -9.83 -13.08
CA PHE A 112 -1.33 -9.09 -11.85
C PHE A 112 -2.82 -9.14 -11.51
N PHE A 113 -3.14 -9.58 -10.30
CA PHE A 113 -4.51 -9.67 -9.80
C PHE A 113 -4.83 -8.50 -8.89
N LEU A 114 -5.66 -7.57 -9.38
CA LEU A 114 -6.17 -6.46 -8.58
C LEU A 114 -7.36 -6.94 -7.74
N LYS A 115 -7.24 -6.83 -6.42
CA LYS A 115 -8.25 -7.23 -5.44
C LYS A 115 -8.60 -6.06 -4.53
N ASN A 116 -9.89 -5.86 -4.32
CA ASN A 116 -10.39 -4.91 -3.35
C ASN A 116 -11.15 -5.65 -2.27
N TYR A 117 -10.62 -5.56 -1.06
CA TYR A 117 -11.25 -6.10 0.14
C TYR A 117 -11.55 -4.93 1.09
N SER A 118 -12.55 -5.11 1.95
CA SER A 118 -12.80 -4.12 3.00
C SER A 118 -11.59 -4.02 3.94
N ASN A 119 -11.32 -2.81 4.45
CA ASN A 119 -10.22 -2.56 5.37
C ASN A 119 -10.22 -3.51 6.58
N ARG A 120 -11.41 -3.86 7.10
CA ARG A 120 -11.55 -4.81 8.21
C ARG A 120 -11.09 -6.23 7.83
N VAL A 121 -11.46 -6.69 6.63
CA VAL A 121 -11.03 -8.01 6.13
C VAL A 121 -9.52 -8.06 5.96
N VAL A 122 -8.91 -7.00 5.41
CA VAL A 122 -7.46 -6.93 5.22
C VAL A 122 -6.73 -6.91 6.57
N GLN A 123 -7.23 -6.15 7.55
CA GLN A 123 -6.69 -6.15 8.91
C GLN A 123 -6.73 -7.54 9.56
N LEU A 124 -7.85 -8.26 9.41
CA LEU A 124 -7.99 -9.61 9.94
C LEU A 124 -7.07 -10.61 9.23
N ALA A 125 -6.91 -10.48 7.91
CA ALA A 125 -6.02 -11.34 7.13
C ALA A 125 -4.55 -11.14 7.52
N ILE A 126 -4.16 -9.88 7.75
CA ILE A 126 -2.79 -9.48 8.10
C ILE A 126 -2.45 -9.75 9.57
N ALA A 127 -3.42 -9.65 10.49
CA ALA A 127 -3.18 -9.86 11.91
C ALA A 127 -2.55 -11.24 12.19
N GLY A 128 -1.44 -11.25 12.94
CA GLY A 128 -0.71 -12.48 13.26
C GLY A 128 -0.07 -13.18 12.04
N THR A 129 0.25 -12.43 10.98
CA THR A 129 1.09 -12.91 9.86
C THR A 129 2.41 -12.13 9.81
N LYS A 130 3.32 -12.58 8.92
CA LYS A 130 4.51 -11.82 8.55
C LYS A 130 4.22 -10.41 8.01
N PHE A 131 2.98 -10.15 7.59
CA PHE A 131 2.58 -8.90 6.94
C PHE A 131 2.06 -7.84 7.91
N GLU A 132 2.15 -8.05 9.22
CA GLU A 132 1.61 -7.13 10.24
C GLU A 132 2.15 -5.70 10.12
N THR A 133 3.37 -5.56 9.60
CA THR A 133 3.99 -4.25 9.28
C THR A 133 3.18 -3.43 8.27
N ALA A 134 2.33 -4.06 7.45
CA ALA A 134 1.48 -3.40 6.47
C ALA A 134 0.11 -2.95 7.02
N THR A 135 -0.16 -3.14 8.31
CA THR A 135 -1.37 -2.63 8.99
C THR A 135 -1.68 -1.15 8.73
N PRO A 136 -0.71 -0.18 8.74
CA PRO A 136 -1.05 1.23 8.53
C PRO A 136 -1.68 1.53 7.16
N PHE A 137 -1.38 0.73 6.14
CA PHE A 137 -1.96 0.92 4.81
C PHE A 137 -3.45 0.61 4.80
N THR A 138 -3.92 -0.30 5.66
CA THR A 138 -5.34 -0.71 5.73
C THR A 138 -6.34 0.38 6.18
N LYS A 139 -5.90 1.61 6.43
CA LYS A 139 -6.77 2.69 6.94
C LYS A 139 -7.48 3.50 5.86
N SER A 140 -6.94 3.57 4.64
CA SER A 140 -7.48 4.39 3.54
C SER A 140 -8.28 3.55 2.52
N PHE A 141 -8.63 4.13 1.36
CA PHE A 141 -9.18 3.36 0.24
C PHE A 141 -8.07 2.53 -0.39
N ASN A 142 -8.09 1.23 -0.10
CA ASN A 142 -7.02 0.33 -0.49
C ASN A 142 -7.42 -0.63 -1.59
N ALA A 143 -6.50 -0.83 -2.53
CA ALA A 143 -6.52 -1.94 -3.45
C ALA A 143 -5.23 -2.74 -3.29
N LEU A 144 -5.35 -4.06 -3.27
CA LEU A 144 -4.23 -4.99 -3.22
C LEU A 144 -3.95 -5.49 -4.63
N LEU A 145 -2.68 -5.53 -4.98
CA LEU A 145 -2.22 -6.18 -6.19
C LEU A 145 -1.39 -7.40 -5.80
N LEU A 146 -1.78 -8.56 -6.32
CA LEU A 146 -1.12 -9.83 -6.04
C LEU A 146 -0.51 -10.35 -7.34
N SER A 147 0.72 -10.85 -7.26
CA SER A 147 1.39 -11.56 -8.33
C SER A 147 2.21 -12.71 -7.77
N ALA A 148 2.24 -13.83 -8.49
CA ALA A 148 3.12 -14.95 -8.16
C ALA A 148 4.58 -14.58 -8.44
N GLU A 149 4.86 -13.93 -9.58
CA GLU A 149 6.19 -13.51 -9.98
C GLU A 149 6.44 -12.01 -9.70
N PRO A 150 7.60 -11.63 -9.12
CA PRO A 150 7.92 -10.25 -8.75
C PRO A 150 8.42 -9.41 -9.94
N ASP A 151 7.55 -9.16 -10.91
CA ASP A 151 7.86 -8.39 -12.12
C ASP A 151 7.70 -6.87 -11.95
N LEU A 152 8.62 -6.24 -11.22
CA LEU A 152 8.51 -4.81 -10.89
C LEU A 152 8.62 -3.88 -12.10
N LYS A 153 9.41 -4.24 -13.12
CA LYS A 153 9.58 -3.43 -14.35
C LYS A 153 8.26 -3.23 -15.09
N THR A 154 7.47 -4.30 -15.22
CA THR A 154 6.17 -4.24 -15.89
C THR A 154 5.17 -3.50 -14.99
N LEU A 155 5.19 -3.74 -13.68
CA LEU A 155 4.36 -3.04 -12.71
C LEU A 155 4.53 -1.52 -12.78
N PHE A 156 5.76 -0.99 -12.80
CA PHE A 156 5.99 0.45 -12.90
C PHE A 156 5.55 1.04 -14.25
N ARG A 157 5.69 0.29 -15.36
CA ARG A 157 5.16 0.71 -16.66
C ARG A 157 3.63 0.78 -16.65
N LEU A 158 2.98 -0.16 -15.96
CA LEU A 158 1.52 -0.18 -15.80
C LEU A 158 1.06 0.96 -14.89
N THR A 159 1.75 1.18 -13.77
CA THR A 159 1.46 2.25 -12.80
C THR A 159 1.47 3.63 -13.46
N LYS A 160 2.41 3.89 -14.40
CA LYS A 160 2.43 5.13 -15.19
C LYS A 160 1.18 5.34 -16.06
N LYS A 161 0.51 4.27 -16.49
CA LYS A 161 -0.74 4.34 -17.27
C LYS A 161 -1.97 4.52 -16.40
N MET A 162 -1.88 4.20 -15.11
CA MET A 162 -2.98 4.28 -14.15
C MET A 162 -2.69 5.30 -13.04
N PRO A 163 -2.70 6.62 -13.33
CA PRO A 163 -2.39 7.65 -12.34
C PRO A 163 -3.39 7.69 -11.17
N GLN A 164 -4.55 7.05 -11.33
CA GLN A 164 -5.59 6.94 -10.33
C GLN A 164 -5.24 5.94 -9.21
N PHE A 165 -4.36 4.98 -9.49
CA PHE A 165 -3.84 4.04 -8.49
C PHE A 165 -2.46 4.49 -8.03
N VAL A 166 -2.37 4.98 -6.80
CA VAL A 166 -1.10 5.45 -6.23
C VAL A 166 -0.46 4.30 -5.45
N LEU A 167 0.69 3.82 -5.93
CA LEU A 167 1.48 2.81 -5.23
C LEU A 167 2.04 3.41 -3.93
N LEU A 168 1.64 2.86 -2.78
CA LEU A 168 2.13 3.30 -1.48
C LEU A 168 3.37 2.51 -1.06
N ALA A 169 3.22 1.18 -1.03
CA ALA A 169 4.25 0.26 -0.60
C ALA A 169 4.02 -1.12 -1.20
N GLY A 170 5.01 -2.00 -1.07
CA GLY A 170 4.87 -3.38 -1.49
C GLY A 170 5.75 -4.31 -0.66
N ILE A 171 5.44 -5.59 -0.77
CA ILE A 171 6.19 -6.68 -0.15
C ILE A 171 6.70 -7.53 -1.29
N ALA A 172 8.03 -7.60 -1.42
CA ALA A 172 8.71 -8.45 -2.38
C ALA A 172 9.72 -9.30 -1.62
N HIS A 173 9.73 -10.61 -1.89
CA HIS A 173 10.64 -11.55 -1.22
C HIS A 173 10.59 -11.46 0.32
N ASP A 174 9.38 -11.46 0.89
CA ASP A 174 9.12 -11.33 2.34
C ASP A 174 9.64 -10.03 3.00
N ARG A 175 10.13 -9.06 2.21
CA ARG A 175 10.57 -7.76 2.72
C ARG A 175 9.58 -6.67 2.36
N PHE A 176 9.25 -5.87 3.36
CA PHE A 176 8.47 -4.66 3.19
C PHE A 176 9.34 -3.57 2.57
N LEU A 177 8.88 -2.98 1.46
CA LEU A 177 9.61 -2.01 0.65
C LEU A 177 8.75 -0.77 0.40
N SER A 178 9.38 0.40 0.51
CA SER A 178 8.77 1.66 0.10
C SER A 178 8.67 1.74 -1.43
N ARG A 179 7.90 2.71 -1.94
CA ARG A 179 7.81 3.00 -3.37
C ARG A 179 9.20 3.24 -4.00
N ASP A 180 10.07 3.98 -3.32
CA ASP A 180 11.40 4.33 -3.82
C ASP A 180 12.30 3.09 -3.88
N ASP A 181 12.23 2.23 -2.87
CA ASP A 181 12.96 0.96 -2.83
C ASP A 181 12.48 0.01 -3.93
N LEU A 182 11.17 -0.04 -4.19
CA LEU A 182 10.61 -0.81 -5.31
C LEU A 182 11.10 -0.25 -6.65
N GLN A 183 11.17 1.07 -6.79
CA GLN A 183 11.67 1.70 -8.01
C GLN A 183 13.15 1.38 -8.23
N TRP A 184 13.96 1.44 -7.17
CA TRP A 184 15.35 1.00 -7.20
C TRP A 184 15.44 -0.49 -7.60
N LEU A 185 14.66 -1.35 -6.95
CA LEU A 185 14.63 -2.79 -7.22
C LEU A 185 14.19 -3.10 -8.66
N SER A 186 13.32 -2.29 -9.25
CA SER A 186 12.94 -2.42 -10.66
C SER A 186 14.08 -2.13 -11.64
N THR A 187 15.10 -1.38 -11.22
CA THR A 187 16.29 -1.09 -12.03
C THR A 187 17.29 -2.24 -11.97
N VAL A 188 17.28 -3.00 -10.87
CA VAL A 188 18.16 -4.15 -10.65
C VAL A 188 17.89 -5.24 -11.71
N PRO A 189 18.94 -5.84 -12.30
CA PRO A 189 18.80 -6.95 -13.25
C PRO A 189 18.45 -8.28 -12.56
N ASN A 190 18.27 -9.34 -13.34
CA ASN A 190 17.96 -10.68 -12.83
C ASN A 190 19.04 -11.17 -11.84
N VAL A 191 18.65 -12.02 -10.89
CA VAL A 191 19.53 -12.65 -9.90
C VAL A 191 20.67 -13.42 -10.57
N GLU A 192 20.39 -14.15 -11.64
CA GLU A 192 21.41 -14.89 -12.40
C GLU A 192 22.50 -13.98 -12.97
N TYR A 193 22.10 -12.80 -13.46
CA TYR A 193 23.04 -11.81 -13.97
C TYR A 193 23.90 -11.23 -12.85
N LEU A 194 23.32 -10.96 -11.68
CA LEU A 194 24.07 -10.51 -10.50
C LEU A 194 25.06 -11.58 -10.04
N LEU A 195 24.66 -12.85 -10.01
CA LEU A 195 25.56 -13.96 -9.69
C LEU A 195 26.72 -14.02 -10.69
N GLY A 196 26.43 -13.93 -12.00
CA GLY A 196 27.45 -13.86 -13.05
C GLY A 196 28.41 -12.68 -12.87
N GLN A 197 27.90 -11.49 -12.52
CA GLN A 197 28.74 -10.33 -12.21
C GLN A 197 29.63 -10.57 -11.00
N THR A 198 29.10 -11.14 -9.91
CA THR A 198 29.89 -11.44 -8.71
C THR A 198 30.99 -12.47 -9.00
N CYS A 199 30.68 -13.54 -9.74
CA CYS A 199 31.67 -14.50 -10.20
C CYS A 199 32.72 -13.86 -11.12
N GLY A 200 32.31 -12.92 -11.98
CA GLY A 200 33.20 -12.14 -12.83
C GLY A 200 34.16 -11.25 -12.04
N ILE A 201 33.67 -10.60 -10.97
CA ILE A 201 34.50 -9.78 -10.05
C ILE A 201 35.50 -10.66 -9.28
N LEU A 202 35.07 -11.84 -8.82
CA LEU A 202 35.98 -12.80 -8.17
C LEU A 202 37.04 -13.34 -9.14
N SER A 203 36.65 -13.63 -10.38
CA SER A 203 37.59 -14.10 -11.40
C SER A 203 38.56 -13.00 -11.84
N SER A 204 38.11 -11.74 -11.90
CA SER A 204 38.95 -10.60 -12.29
C SER A 204 39.97 -10.25 -11.21
N THR A 205 39.60 -10.33 -9.93
CA THR A 205 40.53 -10.16 -8.80
C THR A 205 41.58 -11.26 -8.77
N ALA A 206 41.20 -12.53 -8.96
CA ALA A 206 42.14 -13.63 -9.09
C ALA A 206 43.09 -13.46 -10.30
N SER A 207 42.55 -13.07 -11.45
CA SER A 207 43.35 -12.81 -12.66
C SER A 207 44.29 -11.61 -12.48
N GLY A 208 43.87 -10.58 -11.76
CA GLY A 208 44.69 -9.41 -11.42
C GLY A 208 45.90 -9.79 -10.56
N LEU A 209 45.69 -10.62 -9.54
CA LEU A 209 46.78 -11.17 -8.72
C LEU A 209 47.75 -12.01 -9.56
N TYR A 210 47.23 -12.91 -10.39
CA TYR A 210 48.07 -13.71 -11.29
C TYR A 210 48.89 -12.84 -12.25
N ARG A 211 48.29 -11.78 -12.80
CA ARG A 211 49.00 -10.83 -13.67
C ARG A 211 50.12 -10.11 -12.92
N LEU A 212 49.88 -9.69 -11.68
CA LEU A 212 50.89 -9.01 -10.86
C LEU A 212 52.09 -9.92 -10.57
N THR A 213 51.84 -11.17 -10.18
CA THR A 213 52.93 -12.14 -9.90
C THR A 213 53.65 -12.56 -11.17
N SER A 214 52.92 -12.75 -12.28
CA SER A 214 53.48 -13.18 -13.56
C SER A 214 54.14 -12.05 -14.34
N HIS A 215 53.91 -10.78 -13.98
CA HIS A 215 54.44 -9.61 -14.70
C HIS A 215 55.97 -9.64 -14.81
N HIS A 216 56.66 -9.93 -13.71
CA HIS A 216 58.13 -9.98 -13.69
C HIS A 216 58.68 -11.15 -14.51
N GLN A 217 58.04 -12.31 -14.44
CA GLN A 217 58.41 -13.49 -15.21
C GLN A 217 58.25 -13.24 -16.72
N ASN A 218 57.10 -12.72 -17.12
CA ASN A 218 56.81 -12.38 -18.52
C ASN A 218 57.74 -11.27 -19.05
N ARG A 219 58.08 -10.27 -18.22
CA ARG A 219 59.01 -9.21 -18.61
C ARG A 219 60.42 -9.76 -18.84
N LEU A 220 60.90 -10.65 -17.97
CA LEU A 220 62.20 -11.30 -18.14
C LEU A 220 62.24 -12.17 -19.39
N SER A 221 61.21 -13.00 -19.63
CA SER A 221 61.16 -13.85 -20.81
C SER A 221 61.12 -13.02 -22.11
N LEU A 222 60.39 -11.90 -22.11
CA LEU A 222 60.37 -10.98 -23.25
C LEU A 222 61.74 -10.33 -23.51
N LEU A 223 62.44 -9.89 -22.46
CA LEU A 223 63.79 -9.33 -22.60
C LEU A 223 64.79 -10.37 -23.12
N LEU A 224 64.76 -11.59 -22.59
CA LEU A 224 65.62 -12.68 -23.06
C LEU A 224 65.34 -13.04 -24.52
N ALA A 225 64.05 -13.12 -24.91
CA ALA A 225 63.68 -13.35 -26.30
C ALA A 225 64.18 -12.22 -27.22
N SER A 226 64.08 -10.96 -26.78
CA SER A 226 64.59 -9.82 -27.56
C SER A 226 66.12 -9.85 -27.72
N HIS A 227 66.86 -10.28 -26.69
CA HIS A 227 68.31 -10.43 -26.78
C HIS A 227 68.73 -11.60 -27.66
N ALA A 228 68.01 -12.73 -27.62
CA ALA A 228 68.25 -13.86 -28.51
C ALA A 228 68.06 -13.45 -29.99
N GLN A 229 67.01 -12.67 -30.29
CA GLN A 229 66.78 -12.14 -31.65
C GLN A 229 67.87 -11.13 -32.10
N GLN A 230 68.42 -10.34 -31.18
CA GLN A 230 69.54 -9.44 -31.48
C GLN A 230 70.85 -10.19 -31.74
N GLN A 231 71.06 -11.33 -31.08
CA GLN A 231 72.24 -12.17 -31.33
C GLN A 231 72.17 -12.82 -32.71
N THR A 232 70.99 -13.29 -33.13
CA THR A 232 70.82 -13.85 -34.49
C THR A 232 71.04 -12.81 -35.59
N THR A 233 70.60 -11.56 -35.40
CA THR A 233 70.84 -10.50 -36.41
C THR A 233 72.27 -9.96 -36.40
N GLY A 234 72.96 -9.99 -35.25
CA GLY A 234 74.37 -9.63 -35.12
C GLY A 234 75.35 -10.66 -35.70
N ASP A 235 74.97 -11.94 -35.76
CA ASP A 235 75.76 -12.98 -36.45
C ASP A 235 75.59 -12.91 -37.98
N GLU A 236 74.41 -12.54 -38.48
CA GLU A 236 74.20 -12.30 -39.92
C GLU A 236 74.99 -11.09 -40.44
N THR A 237 75.10 -10.01 -39.66
CA THR A 237 75.89 -8.82 -40.06
C THR A 237 77.42 -9.01 -39.98
N LYS A 238 77.92 -10.05 -39.29
CA LYS A 238 79.35 -10.40 -39.30
C LYS A 238 79.74 -11.31 -40.48
N MET A 239 78.79 -11.92 -41.19
CA MET A 239 79.07 -12.71 -42.40
C MET A 239 79.04 -11.90 -43.70
N GLU A 240 78.49 -10.67 -43.71
CA GLU A 240 78.52 -9.75 -44.85
C GLU A 240 79.56 -8.63 -44.65
N SER A 241 80.84 -8.95 -44.80
CA SER A 241 81.88 -7.96 -45.09
C SER A 241 82.41 -8.22 -46.51
N PRO A 242 82.12 -7.36 -47.52
CA PRO A 242 82.58 -7.58 -48.88
C PRO A 242 84.05 -7.16 -49.05
N GLU A 243 84.82 -8.02 -49.71
CA GLU A 243 86.18 -7.78 -50.19
C GLU A 243 86.26 -6.47 -51.00
N ARG A 244 87.16 -5.56 -50.60
CA ARG A 244 87.59 -4.43 -51.45
C ARG A 244 88.43 -4.98 -52.61
N LYS A 245 87.88 -4.98 -53.82
CA LYS A 245 88.68 -4.94 -55.05
C LYS A 245 89.27 -3.55 -55.20
N THR A 246 90.60 -3.49 -55.21
CA THR A 246 91.39 -2.33 -55.63
C THR A 246 91.53 -2.35 -57.16
N ASP A 247 90.88 -1.41 -57.84
CA ASP A 247 91.15 -1.06 -59.23
C ASP A 247 92.17 0.09 -59.29
N GLN A 248 93.20 -0.07 -60.10
CA GLN A 248 94.00 0.97 -60.75
C GLN A 248 94.98 0.32 -61.74
N PRO A 249 95.38 1.04 -62.81
CA PRO A 249 94.60 1.79 -63.80
C PRO A 249 94.44 1.04 -65.14
#